data_AF-A0A956N4A5-F1
#
_entry.id   AF-A0A956N4A5-F1
#
_cell.length_a   1.000
_cell.length_b   1.000
_cell.length_c   1.000
_cell.angle_alpha   90.00
_cell.angle_beta   90.00
_cell.angle_gamma   90.00
#
_symmetry.space_group_name_H-M   'P 1'
#
loop_
_entity.id
_entity.type
_entity.pdbx_description
1 polymer ?
#
loop_
_entity_poly.entity_id
_entity_poly.type
_entity_poly.pdbx_seq_one_letter_code
_entity_poly.pdbx_strand_id
1 'polypeptide(L)'
;CVDPADAEAVLDDLESDLRALKDPETGAPLIGDVWRKEELYRGPYLDRAPDLTFLPRDMRNKCLGTMDFTSHRFVEPVYGNSGDHRMNGIFFAAGPGIRAGARVEDANLIDVAPTILHHLGEGVPADFDGRVLEAALTAEERGANPVRSAPAADPEAESDAADYGLTEDEMKEIRDRLKGIGYLG
;
A
#
# COMPACT_ATOMS: atom_id res chain seq x y z
N CYS A 1 -25.78 -3.29 -8.49
CA CYS A 1 -25.61 -4.43 -7.59
C CYS A 1 -26.02 -5.69 -8.33
N VAL A 2 -25.23 -6.76 -8.18
CA VAL A 2 -25.51 -8.11 -8.69
C VAL A 2 -26.34 -8.86 -7.63
N ASP A 3 -27.22 -9.77 -8.02
CA ASP A 3 -27.90 -10.65 -7.07
C ASP A 3 -26.86 -11.56 -6.38
N PRO A 4 -26.89 -11.74 -5.05
CA PRO A 4 -25.96 -12.62 -4.36
C PRO A 4 -25.88 -14.04 -4.93
N ALA A 5 -26.97 -14.56 -5.52
CA ALA A 5 -26.97 -15.88 -6.15
C ALA A 5 -26.14 -15.94 -7.44
N ASP A 6 -25.97 -14.80 -8.13
CA ASP A 6 -25.22 -14.69 -9.38
C ASP A 6 -23.78 -14.22 -9.18
N ALA A 7 -23.42 -13.78 -7.96
CA ALA A 7 -22.14 -13.14 -7.66
C ALA A 7 -20.93 -13.99 -8.09
N GLU A 8 -20.90 -15.28 -7.73
CA GLU A 8 -19.78 -16.16 -8.08
C GLU A 8 -19.61 -16.36 -9.58
N ALA A 9 -20.72 -16.55 -10.31
CA ALA A 9 -20.68 -16.69 -11.76
C ALA A 9 -20.17 -15.42 -12.44
N VAL A 10 -20.59 -14.25 -11.95
CA VAL A 10 -20.10 -12.96 -12.46
C VAL A 10 -18.61 -12.78 -12.17
N LEU A 11 -18.12 -13.19 -11.00
CA LEU A 11 -16.69 -13.11 -10.67
C LEU A 11 -15.85 -14.03 -11.56
N ASP A 12 -16.31 -15.25 -11.83
CA ASP A 12 -15.65 -16.18 -12.75
C ASP A 12 -15.57 -15.62 -14.18
N ASP A 13 -16.69 -15.05 -14.68
CA ASP A 13 -16.74 -14.41 -16.00
C ASP A 13 -15.77 -13.23 -16.08
N LEU A 14 -15.77 -12.36 -15.06
CA LEU A 14 -14.87 -11.21 -14.99
C LEU A 14 -13.40 -11.62 -14.92
N GLU A 15 -13.07 -12.66 -14.16
CA GLU A 15 -11.71 -13.17 -14.08
C GLU A 15 -11.25 -13.70 -15.44
N SER A 16 -12.09 -14.47 -16.12
CA SER A 16 -11.83 -14.97 -17.47
C SER A 16 -11.62 -13.83 -18.46
N ASP A 17 -12.50 -12.83 -18.47
CA ASP A 17 -12.43 -11.67 -19.35
C ASP A 17 -11.15 -10.85 -19.10
N LEU A 18 -10.83 -10.55 -17.84
CA LEU A 18 -9.60 -9.83 -17.46
C LEU A 18 -8.34 -10.56 -17.94
N ARG A 19 -8.28 -11.89 -17.78
CA ARG A 19 -7.15 -12.71 -18.27
C ARG A 19 -7.08 -12.79 -19.80
N ALA A 20 -8.22 -12.67 -20.48
CA ALA A 20 -8.30 -12.68 -21.94
C ALA A 20 -7.97 -11.32 -22.59
N LEU A 21 -8.00 -10.22 -21.84
CA LEU A 21 -7.70 -8.88 -22.35
C LEU A 21 -6.28 -8.79 -22.92
N LYS A 22 -6.20 -8.28 -24.15
CA LYS A 22 -4.95 -8.08 -24.87
C LYS A 22 -4.77 -6.61 -25.21
N ASP A 23 -3.52 -6.18 -25.15
CA ASP A 23 -3.09 -4.92 -25.72
C ASP A 23 -3.37 -4.94 -27.24
N PRO A 24 -4.14 -3.96 -27.78
CA PRO A 24 -4.55 -3.96 -29.18
C PRO A 24 -3.41 -3.68 -30.16
N GLU A 25 -2.30 -3.07 -29.72
CA GLU A 25 -1.14 -2.78 -30.55
C GLU A 25 -0.17 -3.96 -30.59
N THR A 26 0.07 -4.61 -29.43
CA THR A 26 1.10 -5.65 -29.31
C THR A 26 0.54 -7.08 -29.30
N GLY A 27 -0.75 -7.25 -29.01
CA GLY A 27 -1.41 -8.55 -28.84
C GLY A 27 -1.03 -9.29 -27.55
N ALA A 28 -0.18 -8.71 -26.70
CA ALA A 28 0.22 -9.29 -25.42
C ALA A 28 -0.92 -9.19 -24.38
N PRO A 29 -1.01 -10.12 -23.41
CA PRO A 29 -1.91 -9.97 -22.27
C PRO A 29 -1.70 -8.64 -21.54
N LEU A 30 -2.79 -7.90 -21.32
CA LEU A 30 -2.78 -6.58 -20.69
C LEU A 30 -2.71 -6.69 -19.17
N ILE A 31 -3.48 -7.64 -18.62
CA ILE A 31 -3.54 -7.95 -17.19
C ILE A 31 -2.55 -9.08 -16.88
N GLY A 32 -1.88 -8.97 -15.72
CA GLY A 32 -0.97 -10.00 -15.22
C GLY A 32 -1.70 -10.92 -14.27
N ASP A 33 -1.66 -10.53 -13.00
CA ASP A 33 -2.28 -11.27 -11.93
C ASP A 33 -3.67 -10.71 -11.62
N VAL A 34 -4.58 -11.62 -11.31
CA VAL A 34 -5.94 -11.37 -10.85
C VAL A 34 -6.12 -12.23 -9.62
N TRP A 35 -6.60 -11.63 -8.54
CA TRP A 35 -6.80 -12.27 -7.26
C TRP A 35 -8.20 -12.01 -6.73
N ARG A 36 -8.80 -13.02 -6.12
CA ARG A 36 -9.96 -12.86 -5.25
C ARG A 36 -9.54 -12.27 -3.90
N LYS A 37 -10.47 -11.60 -3.22
CA LYS A 37 -10.17 -10.95 -1.93
C LYS A 37 -9.61 -11.91 -0.89
N GLU A 38 -10.06 -13.16 -0.87
CA GLU A 38 -9.62 -14.19 0.07
C GLU A 38 -8.16 -14.63 -0.16
N GLU A 39 -7.62 -14.39 -1.37
CA GLU A 39 -6.24 -14.70 -1.71
C GLU A 39 -5.26 -13.63 -1.22
N LEU A 40 -5.67 -12.36 -1.25
CA LEU A 40 -4.83 -11.22 -0.88
C LEU A 40 -5.01 -10.75 0.56
N TYR A 41 -6.25 -10.75 1.04
CA TYR A 41 -6.63 -10.11 2.29
C TYR A 41 -7.11 -11.14 3.30
N ARG A 42 -6.90 -10.82 4.58
CA ARG A 42 -7.38 -11.62 5.73
C ARG A 42 -7.75 -10.67 6.86
N GLY A 43 -8.52 -11.17 7.82
CA GLY A 43 -8.89 -10.42 9.01
C GLY A 43 -10.33 -9.90 8.98
N PRO A 44 -10.69 -9.07 9.97
CA PRO A 44 -12.09 -8.73 10.28
C PRO A 44 -12.78 -7.85 9.23
N TYR A 45 -12.02 -7.24 8.31
CA TYR A 45 -12.53 -6.33 7.28
C TYR A 45 -12.54 -6.95 5.88
N LEU A 46 -12.40 -8.27 5.77
CA LEU A 46 -12.38 -8.98 4.48
C LEU A 46 -13.67 -8.75 3.67
N ASP A 47 -14.80 -8.59 4.35
CA ASP A 47 -16.11 -8.28 3.74
C ASP A 47 -16.13 -6.91 3.04
N ARG A 48 -15.27 -5.98 3.45
CA ARG A 48 -15.10 -4.65 2.85
C ARG A 48 -14.10 -4.62 1.70
N ALA A 49 -13.33 -5.68 1.51
CA ALA A 49 -12.33 -5.76 0.45
C ALA A 49 -12.99 -5.91 -0.94
N PRO A 50 -12.36 -5.41 -2.02
CA PRO A 50 -12.85 -5.61 -3.39
C PRO A 50 -12.87 -7.08 -3.77
N ASP A 51 -13.97 -7.60 -4.32
CA ASP A 51 -14.11 -9.03 -4.66
C ASP A 51 -13.02 -9.54 -5.62
N LEU A 52 -12.59 -8.70 -6.56
CA LEU A 52 -11.43 -8.94 -7.43
C LEU A 52 -10.48 -7.75 -7.40
N THR A 53 -9.18 -8.06 -7.32
CA THR A 53 -8.09 -7.11 -7.48
C THR A 53 -7.14 -7.63 -8.55
N PHE A 54 -6.63 -6.74 -9.40
CA PHE A 54 -5.70 -7.15 -10.46
C PHE A 54 -4.64 -6.08 -10.71
N LEU A 55 -3.54 -6.50 -11.31
CA LEU A 55 -2.47 -5.61 -11.76
C LEU A 55 -2.20 -5.79 -13.26
N PRO A 56 -1.94 -4.70 -14.00
CA PRO A 56 -1.41 -4.79 -15.36
C PRO A 56 -0.09 -5.57 -15.37
N ARG A 57 0.10 -6.40 -16.41
CA ARG A 57 1.13 -7.46 -16.46
C ARG A 57 2.56 -7.04 -16.10
N ASP A 58 2.92 -5.81 -16.41
CA ASP A 58 4.25 -5.24 -16.18
C ASP A 58 4.18 -3.84 -15.54
N MET A 59 3.00 -3.46 -15.04
CA MET A 59 2.68 -2.13 -14.52
C MET A 59 3.14 -0.99 -15.45
N ARG A 60 3.18 -1.22 -16.78
CA ARG A 60 3.38 -0.15 -17.76
C ARG A 60 2.09 0.58 -18.08
N ASN A 61 0.99 -0.18 -18.09
CA ASN A 61 -0.35 0.37 -18.25
C ASN A 61 -0.91 0.78 -16.89
N LYS A 62 -1.75 1.82 -16.89
CA LYS A 62 -2.50 2.28 -15.73
C LYS A 62 -3.98 2.17 -16.03
N CYS A 63 -4.77 1.67 -15.07
CA CYS A 63 -6.22 1.67 -15.14
C CYS A 63 -6.78 3.06 -14.80
N LEU A 64 -6.40 4.05 -15.60
CA LEU A 64 -6.91 5.41 -15.52
C LEU A 64 -7.50 5.73 -16.88
N GLY A 65 -8.82 5.81 -16.97
CA GLY A 65 -9.45 6.35 -18.16
C GLY A 65 -8.95 7.77 -18.37
N THR A 66 -8.70 8.18 -19.62
CA THR A 66 -8.57 9.61 -19.88
C THR A 66 -9.87 10.24 -19.41
N MET A 67 -9.77 11.19 -18.48
CA MET A 67 -10.97 11.91 -18.07
C MET A 67 -11.57 12.56 -19.33
N ASP A 68 -12.90 12.60 -19.42
CA ASP A 68 -13.65 13.35 -20.42
C ASP A 68 -13.78 12.77 -21.85
N PHE A 69 -13.78 11.44 -22.05
CA PHE A 69 -14.04 10.82 -23.36
C PHE A 69 -13.16 11.36 -24.50
N THR A 70 -11.94 11.80 -24.16
CA THR A 70 -10.99 12.41 -25.09
C THR A 70 -10.51 11.44 -26.17
N SER A 71 -10.85 10.15 -26.02
CA SER A 71 -10.58 9.11 -27.00
C SER A 71 -11.66 8.04 -27.02
N HIS A 72 -11.74 7.35 -28.16
CA HIS A 72 -12.53 6.14 -28.38
C HIS A 72 -11.66 4.87 -28.33
N ARG A 73 -10.38 5.01 -27.99
CA ARG A 73 -9.44 3.89 -27.88
C ARG A 73 -9.51 3.28 -26.49
N PHE A 74 -9.40 1.96 -26.44
CA PHE A 74 -9.38 1.22 -25.18
C PHE A 74 -8.05 1.38 -24.40
N VAL A 75 -6.93 1.48 -25.13
CA VAL A 75 -5.60 1.74 -24.57
C VAL A 75 -5.03 2.98 -25.28
N GLU A 76 -4.54 3.94 -24.50
CA GLU A 76 -4.03 5.24 -24.98
C GLU A 76 -2.70 5.57 -24.27
N PRO A 77 -1.73 6.17 -24.97
CA PRO A 77 -0.57 6.76 -24.32
C PRO A 77 -0.98 7.83 -23.30
N VAL A 78 -0.48 7.70 -22.07
CA VAL A 78 -0.71 8.70 -21.03
C VAL A 78 0.04 9.98 -21.38
N TYR A 79 -0.64 11.12 -21.30
CA TYR A 79 -0.04 12.45 -21.44
C TYR A 79 0.11 13.12 -20.07
N GLY A 80 1.23 13.82 -19.84
CA GLY A 80 1.47 14.61 -18.63
C GLY A 80 2.03 13.84 -17.42
N ASN A 81 1.99 12.51 -17.42
CA ASN A 81 2.60 11.69 -16.37
C ASN A 81 3.81 10.92 -16.92
N SER A 82 4.99 11.15 -16.32
CA SER A 82 6.23 10.45 -16.67
C SER A 82 6.56 9.27 -15.75
N GLY A 83 5.74 9.02 -14.72
CA GLY A 83 5.92 7.94 -13.77
C GLY A 83 4.63 7.54 -13.06
N ASP A 84 4.62 6.32 -12.52
CA ASP A 84 3.51 5.76 -11.74
C ASP A 84 4.05 4.84 -10.64
N HIS A 85 3.18 4.44 -9.71
CA HIS A 85 3.51 3.52 -8.62
C HIS A 85 3.99 2.16 -9.14
N ARG A 86 4.95 1.57 -8.42
CA ARG A 86 5.53 0.25 -8.71
C ARG A 86 5.57 -0.58 -7.44
N MET A 87 5.54 -1.91 -7.59
CA MET A 87 5.64 -2.81 -6.43
C MET A 87 7.01 -2.78 -5.75
N ASN A 88 8.08 -2.54 -6.49
CA ASN A 88 9.42 -2.42 -5.93
C ASN A 88 9.69 -0.96 -5.56
N GLY A 89 10.01 -0.74 -4.29
CA GLY A 89 10.47 0.54 -3.76
C GLY A 89 11.98 0.56 -3.48
N ILE A 90 12.43 1.64 -2.84
CA ILE A 90 13.79 1.76 -2.33
C ILE A 90 13.71 1.97 -0.82
N PHE A 91 14.50 1.21 -0.06
CA PHE A 91 14.57 1.30 1.39
C PHE A 91 15.97 1.75 1.82
N PHE A 92 16.03 2.73 2.72
CA PHE A 92 17.24 3.17 3.40
C PHE A 92 16.94 3.45 4.87
N ALA A 93 17.88 3.10 5.73
CA ALA A 93 17.88 3.47 7.14
C ALA A 93 19.27 3.99 7.52
N ALA A 94 19.31 5.01 8.37
CA ALA A 94 20.55 5.58 8.89
C ALA A 94 20.32 6.20 10.26
N GLY A 95 21.27 5.99 11.18
CA GLY A 95 21.18 6.50 12.55
C GLY A 95 21.88 5.58 13.54
N PRO A 96 21.87 5.94 14.84
CA PRO A 96 22.28 5.03 15.92
C PRO A 96 21.54 3.70 15.82
N GLY A 97 22.18 2.60 16.18
CA GLY A 97 21.56 1.26 16.12
C GLY A 97 21.34 0.69 14.71
N ILE A 98 21.53 1.47 13.64
CA ILE A 98 21.43 1.01 12.25
C ILE A 98 22.80 0.53 11.74
N ARG A 99 22.81 -0.65 11.09
CA ARG A 99 24.00 -1.28 10.54
C ARG A 99 24.40 -0.66 9.20
N ALA A 100 25.50 0.07 9.19
CA ALA A 100 26.07 0.65 7.96
C ALA A 100 26.45 -0.43 6.93
N GLY A 101 26.16 -0.17 5.65
CA GLY A 101 26.48 -1.07 4.53
C GLY A 101 25.68 -2.38 4.51
N ALA A 102 24.67 -2.52 5.37
CA ALA A 102 23.80 -3.69 5.36
C ALA A 102 22.95 -3.72 4.09
N ARG A 103 22.89 -4.88 3.44
CA ARG A 103 21.85 -5.19 2.46
C ARG A 103 20.70 -5.89 3.16
N VAL A 104 19.50 -5.35 3.01
CA VAL A 104 18.25 -5.95 3.50
C VAL A 104 17.55 -6.52 2.27
N GLU A 105 17.35 -7.84 2.27
CA GLU A 105 16.59 -8.53 1.23
C GLU A 105 15.14 -8.75 1.72
N ASP A 106 14.21 -8.90 0.77
CA ASP A 106 12.82 -9.27 1.04
C ASP A 106 12.14 -8.38 2.10
N ALA A 107 12.42 -7.07 2.04
CA ALA A 107 11.75 -6.06 2.84
C ALA A 107 10.44 -5.64 2.17
N ASN A 108 9.37 -5.61 2.95
CA ASN A 108 8.06 -5.14 2.53
C ASN A 108 7.79 -3.75 3.11
N LEU A 109 6.92 -2.98 2.45
CA LEU A 109 6.51 -1.67 2.96
C LEU A 109 5.94 -1.75 4.39
N ILE A 110 5.19 -2.81 4.68
CA ILE A 110 4.59 -3.08 5.99
C ILE A 110 5.61 -3.42 7.08
N ASP A 111 6.87 -3.73 6.73
CA ASP A 111 7.95 -4.00 7.68
C ASP A 111 8.55 -2.71 8.28
N VAL A 112 8.27 -1.55 7.67
CA VAL A 112 8.83 -0.27 8.10
C VAL A 112 8.29 0.13 9.48
N ALA A 113 6.98 0.08 9.67
CA ALA A 113 6.34 0.44 10.94
C ALA A 113 6.82 -0.41 12.14
N PRO A 114 6.82 -1.76 12.09
CA PRO A 114 7.33 -2.57 13.20
C PRO A 114 8.83 -2.33 13.46
N THR A 115 9.62 -2.07 12.42
CA THR A 115 11.04 -1.72 12.57
C THR A 115 11.24 -0.39 13.31
N ILE A 116 10.43 0.62 13.00
CA ILE A 116 10.48 1.91 13.69
C ILE A 116 10.06 1.77 15.15
N LEU A 117 8.93 1.09 15.43
CA LEU A 117 8.45 0.87 16.79
C LEU A 117 9.51 0.14 17.64
N HIS A 118 10.08 -0.91 17.07
CA HIS A 118 11.16 -1.64 17.72
C HIS A 118 12.33 -0.71 18.04
N HIS A 119 12.81 0.09 17.09
CA HIS A 119 13.93 1.00 17.30
C HIS A 119 13.64 2.11 18.34
N LEU A 120 12.37 2.50 18.50
CA LEU A 120 11.92 3.42 19.55
C LEU A 120 11.82 2.76 20.94
N GLY A 121 12.07 1.45 21.04
CA GLY A 121 11.90 0.72 22.29
C GLY A 121 10.43 0.41 22.61
N GLU A 122 9.55 0.48 21.63
CA GLU A 122 8.14 0.10 21.75
C GLU A 122 7.91 -1.37 21.35
N GLY A 123 6.85 -1.95 21.89
CA GLY A 123 6.39 -3.28 21.46
C GLY A 123 5.71 -3.21 20.10
N VAL A 124 5.92 -4.23 19.27
CA VAL A 124 5.24 -4.37 17.97
C VAL A 124 3.85 -4.96 18.22
N PRO A 125 2.76 -4.28 17.83
CA PRO A 125 1.40 -4.79 17.98
C PRO A 125 1.22 -6.15 17.31
N ALA A 126 0.50 -7.06 17.98
CA ALA A 126 0.33 -8.45 17.54
C ALA A 126 -0.50 -8.61 16.25
N ASP A 127 -1.20 -7.55 15.83
CA ASP A 127 -2.01 -7.46 14.62
C ASP A 127 -1.25 -6.86 13.42
N PHE A 128 0.04 -6.54 13.56
CA PHE A 128 0.88 -6.15 12.43
C PHE A 128 1.26 -7.38 11.59
N ASP A 129 0.99 -7.32 10.27
CA ASP A 129 1.41 -8.35 9.31
C ASP A 129 2.92 -8.28 9.00
N GLY A 130 3.52 -7.10 9.16
CA GLY A 130 4.94 -6.86 8.90
C GLY A 130 5.85 -7.34 10.03
N ARG A 131 7.14 -7.46 9.73
CA ARG A 131 8.18 -7.88 10.69
C ARG A 131 9.25 -6.81 10.90
N VAL A 132 9.95 -6.89 12.02
CA VAL A 132 11.14 -6.08 12.25
C VAL A 132 12.24 -6.49 11.27
N LEU A 133 12.80 -5.52 10.56
CA LEU A 133 13.94 -5.70 9.65
C LEU A 133 15.24 -5.80 10.45
N GLU A 134 15.41 -6.88 11.22
CA GLU A 134 16.59 -7.10 12.09
C GLU A 134 17.93 -7.04 11.34
N ALA A 135 17.93 -7.33 10.03
CA ALA A 135 19.10 -7.21 9.18
C ALA A 135 19.58 -5.74 9.03
N ALA A 136 18.70 -4.76 9.21
CA ALA A 136 19.03 -3.35 9.23
C ALA A 136 19.71 -2.90 10.54
N LEU A 137 19.62 -3.69 11.61
CA LEU A 137 20.06 -3.31 12.95
C LEU A 137 21.47 -3.84 13.27
N THR A 138 22.21 -3.12 14.12
CA THR A 138 23.50 -3.59 14.65
C THR A 138 23.30 -4.78 15.59
N ALA A 139 24.38 -5.53 15.85
CA ALA A 139 24.31 -6.63 16.82
C ALA A 139 24.06 -6.13 18.25
N GLU A 140 24.57 -4.94 18.58
CA GLU A 140 24.34 -4.28 19.87
C GLU A 140 22.86 -3.91 20.04
N GLU A 141 22.24 -3.29 19.04
CA GLU A 141 20.83 -2.91 19.07
C GLU A 141 19.92 -4.12 19.30
N ARG A 142 20.13 -5.20 18.53
CA ARG A 142 19.37 -6.44 18.68
C ARG A 142 19.56 -7.11 20.05
N GLY A 143 20.74 -6.95 20.65
CA GLY A 143 21.04 -7.51 21.96
C GLY A 143 20.46 -6.69 23.11
N ALA A 144 20.50 -5.35 22.99
CA ALA A 144 20.00 -4.42 24.00
C ALA A 144 18.47 -4.31 24.01
N ASN A 145 17.84 -4.45 22.84
CA ASN A 145 16.41 -4.30 22.67
C ASN A 145 15.88 -5.51 21.88
N PRO A 146 15.47 -6.60 22.54
CA PRO A 146 14.84 -7.73 21.86
C PRO A 146 13.47 -7.31 21.29
N VAL A 147 13.07 -7.93 20.17
CA VAL A 147 11.73 -7.70 19.60
C VAL A 147 10.66 -8.11 20.62
N ARG A 148 9.83 -7.16 21.01
CA ARG A 148 8.74 -7.33 21.97
C ARG A 148 7.42 -7.28 21.22
N SER A 149 6.49 -8.18 21.57
CA SER A 149 5.10 -8.08 21.13
C SER A 149 4.31 -7.21 22.11
N ALA A 150 3.47 -6.34 21.56
CA ALA A 150 2.43 -5.61 22.27
C ALA A 150 1.05 -6.20 21.91
N PRO A 151 0.02 -5.98 22.73
CA PRO A 151 -1.36 -6.27 22.34
C PRO A 151 -1.71 -5.62 20.99
N ALA A 152 -2.65 -6.22 20.27
CA ALA A 152 -3.20 -5.61 19.06
C ALA A 152 -3.68 -4.19 19.35
N ALA A 153 -3.56 -3.30 18.36
CA ALA A 153 -4.13 -1.98 18.49
C ALA A 153 -5.65 -2.11 18.74
N ASP A 154 -6.19 -1.31 19.65
CA ASP A 154 -7.62 -1.31 19.89
C ASP A 154 -8.32 -0.69 18.66
N PRO A 155 -9.12 -1.44 17.88
CA PRO A 155 -9.79 -0.91 16.71
C PRO A 155 -10.88 0.10 17.08
N GLU A 156 -11.35 0.10 18.34
CA GLU A 156 -12.29 1.09 18.90
C GLU A 156 -11.56 2.28 19.51
N ALA A 157 -10.23 2.20 19.68
CA ALA A 157 -9.39 3.39 19.79
C ALA A 157 -9.21 4.02 18.39
N GLU A 158 -10.33 4.27 17.70
CA GLU A 158 -10.42 5.51 16.96
C GLU A 158 -10.08 6.59 17.98
N SER A 159 -8.86 7.14 17.91
CA SER A 159 -8.69 8.52 18.33
C SER A 159 -9.83 9.27 17.66
N ASP A 160 -10.55 10.12 18.37
CA ASP A 160 -11.36 11.15 17.76
C ASP A 160 -10.54 11.81 16.63
N ALA A 161 -10.61 11.30 15.40
CA ALA A 161 -9.77 11.74 14.29
C ALA A 161 -10.22 13.12 13.76
N ALA A 162 -11.15 13.75 14.50
CA ALA A 162 -11.57 15.12 14.37
C ALA A 162 -10.91 16.06 15.40
N ASP A 163 -10.25 15.54 16.44
CA ASP A 163 -9.54 16.35 17.44
C ASP A 163 -8.10 15.86 17.62
N TYR A 164 -7.20 16.35 16.77
CA TYR A 164 -5.76 16.13 16.93
C TYR A 164 -5.20 16.79 18.23
N GLY A 165 -6.05 17.34 19.10
CA GLY A 165 -5.63 18.15 20.25
C GLY A 165 -4.84 19.40 19.84
N LEU A 166 -4.88 19.74 18.54
CA LEU A 166 -4.11 20.83 17.97
C LEU A 166 -4.81 22.13 18.31
N THR A 167 -4.03 23.07 18.81
CA THR A 167 -4.46 24.46 18.96
C THR A 167 -4.79 25.06 17.59
N GLU A 168 -5.60 26.12 17.58
CA GLU A 168 -5.89 26.87 16.35
C GLU A 168 -4.61 27.35 15.64
N ASP A 169 -3.56 27.64 16.42
CA ASP A 169 -2.26 28.08 15.92
C ASP A 169 -1.50 26.95 15.20
N GLU A 170 -1.49 25.74 15.74
CA GLU A 170 -0.86 24.58 15.10
C GLU A 170 -1.59 24.19 13.81
N MET A 171 -2.93 24.25 13.82
CA MET A 171 -3.75 24.04 12.63
C MET A 171 -3.48 25.09 11.55
N LYS A 172 -3.23 26.34 11.96
CA LYS A 172 -2.86 27.42 11.05
C LYS A 172 -1.46 27.19 10.46
N GLU A 173 -0.49 26.77 11.26
CA GLU A 173 0.86 26.45 10.78
C GLU A 173 0.85 25.32 9.75
N ILE A 174 0.11 24.23 10.03
CA ILE A 174 -0.07 23.12 9.09
C ILE A 174 -0.70 23.63 7.80
N ARG A 175 -1.76 24.45 7.89
CA ARG A 175 -2.42 25.02 6.70
C ARG A 175 -1.49 25.90 5.88
N ASP A 176 -0.71 26.77 6.52
CA ASP A 176 0.22 27.67 5.85
C ASP A 176 1.37 26.89 5.19
N ARG A 177 1.86 25.82 5.84
CA ARG A 177 2.83 24.90 5.25
C ARG A 177 2.26 24.17 4.05
N LEU A 178 1.04 23.65 4.14
CA LEU A 178 0.34 22.98 3.05
C LEU A 178 0.09 23.94 1.86
N LYS A 179 -0.25 25.20 2.11
CA LYS A 179 -0.33 26.24 1.07
C LYS A 179 1.04 26.51 0.45
N GLY A 180 2.09 26.61 1.25
CA GLY A 180 3.46 26.84 0.78
C GLY A 180 4.00 25.73 -0.14
N ILE A 181 3.51 24.50 0.01
CA ILE A 181 3.84 23.36 -0.86
C ILE A 181 2.77 23.09 -1.93
N GLY A 182 1.77 23.97 -2.08
CA GLY A 182 0.75 23.90 -3.14
C GLY A 182 -0.35 22.85 -2.95
N TYR A 183 -0.48 22.28 -1.74
CA TYR A 183 -1.52 21.29 -1.41
C TYR A 183 -2.88 21.92 -1.09
N LEU A 184 -2.90 23.20 -0.69
CA LEU A 184 -4.12 23.95 -0.44
C LEU A 184 -4.11 25.22 -1.31
N GLY A 185 -5.14 25.39 -2.14
CA GLY A 185 -5.39 26.56 -2.97
C GLY A 185 -6.01 27.73 -2.22
#